data_AF-A0A929DB22-F1
#
_entry.id   AF-A0A929DB22-F1
#
_cell.length_a   1.000
_cell.length_b   1.000
_cell.length_c   1.000
_cell.angle_alpha   90.00
_cell.angle_beta   90.00
_cell.angle_gamma   90.00
#
_symmetry.space_group_name_H-M   'P 1'
#
loop_
_entity.id
_entity.type
_entity.pdbx_description
1 polymer ?
#
loop_
_entity_poly.entity_id
_entity_poly.type
_entity_poly.pdbx_seq_one_letter_code
_entity_poly.pdbx_strand_id
1 'polypeptide(L)'
;MINPTRILEDGRRYRSSKRWLIGITPPHWEVRIVDEVLEEVPADCIPDLVGLTSLITTVPRAYEIARHYRERGVPVVMGRVHATFSPDEVAQYVDVVFPSSEGWRIGGSAGLTPSKPQCTMTNDQFAERGLEGESWL
;
A
#
# COMPACT_ATOMS: atom_id res chain seq x y z
N MET A 1 0.92 -1.69 -4.43
CA MET A 1 -0.15 -1.54 -3.42
C MET A 1 0.12 -2.46 -2.26
N ILE A 2 0.03 -1.97 -1.03
CA ILE A 2 0.41 -2.70 0.19
C ILE A 2 -0.77 -2.71 1.16
N ASN A 3 -1.16 -3.90 1.61
CA ASN A 3 -2.03 -4.11 2.76
C ASN A 3 -1.15 -4.34 4.01
N PRO A 4 -1.04 -3.38 4.94
CA PRO A 4 -0.24 -3.53 6.15
C PRO A 4 -0.86 -4.55 7.10
N THR A 5 -0.02 -5.25 7.85
CA THR A 5 -0.48 -6.17 8.89
C THR A 5 -0.79 -5.43 10.20
N ARG A 6 -1.55 -6.07 11.08
CA ARG A 6 -1.76 -5.61 12.45
C ARG A 6 -0.51 -5.91 13.29
N ILE A 7 -0.15 -4.95 14.14
CA ILE A 7 0.82 -5.16 15.22
C ILE A 7 0.06 -5.70 16.45
N LEU A 8 0.53 -6.82 17.00
CA LEU A 8 0.01 -7.45 18.20
C LEU A 8 0.57 -6.75 19.46
N GLU A 9 -0.03 -6.98 20.62
CA GLU A 9 0.38 -6.36 21.90
C GLU A 9 1.84 -6.67 22.27
N ASP A 10 2.35 -7.83 21.84
CA ASP A 10 3.74 -8.26 22.03
C ASP A 10 4.72 -7.71 20.97
N GLY A 11 4.26 -6.79 20.11
CA GLY A 11 5.04 -6.18 19.03
C GLY A 11 5.20 -7.05 17.79
N ARG A 12 4.70 -8.29 17.78
CA ARG A 12 4.79 -9.15 16.60
C ARG A 12 3.78 -8.73 15.53
N ARG A 13 4.12 -9.05 14.28
CA ARG A 13 3.23 -8.88 13.13
C ARG A 13 2.27 -10.06 13.03
N TYR A 14 0.99 -9.78 12.81
CA TYR A 14 0.01 -10.81 12.52
C TYR A 14 0.30 -11.48 11.16
N ARG A 15 0.12 -12.81 11.07
CA ARG A 15 0.32 -13.60 9.85
C ARG A 15 -0.86 -14.55 9.63
N SER A 16 -1.19 -14.80 8.37
CA SER A 16 -2.29 -15.69 7.93
C SER A 16 -1.93 -16.33 6.59
N SER A 17 -2.79 -17.18 6.05
CA SER A 17 -2.65 -17.82 4.73
C SER A 17 -3.66 -17.32 3.69
N LYS A 18 -4.53 -16.36 4.04
CA LYS A 18 -5.57 -15.82 3.14
C LYS A 18 -5.25 -14.40 2.68
N ARG A 19 -5.45 -14.13 1.38
CA ARG A 19 -5.30 -12.81 0.75
C ARG A 19 -6.66 -12.15 0.60
N TRP A 20 -6.75 -10.86 0.89
CA TRP A 20 -8.01 -10.10 0.84
C TRP A 20 -7.94 -8.83 -0.03
N LEU A 21 -6.84 -8.64 -0.74
CA LEU A 21 -6.59 -7.46 -1.55
C LEU A 21 -6.56 -7.80 -3.04
N ILE A 22 -7.39 -7.10 -3.82
CA ILE A 22 -7.45 -7.17 -5.28
C ILE A 22 -7.23 -5.75 -5.83
N GLY A 23 -6.50 -5.62 -6.94
CA GLY A 23 -6.20 -4.34 -7.57
C GLY A 23 -7.04 -4.13 -8.84
N ILE A 24 -7.60 -2.92 -9.00
CA ILE A 24 -8.38 -2.51 -10.18
C ILE A 24 -7.69 -1.36 -10.93
N THR A 25 -6.42 -1.55 -11.25
CA THR A 25 -5.59 -0.53 -11.90
C THR A 25 -5.61 -0.69 -13.42
N PRO A 26 -5.63 0.40 -14.22
CA PRO A 26 -5.54 0.29 -15.67
C PRO A 26 -4.32 -0.53 -16.15
N PRO A 27 -4.43 -1.25 -17.27
CA PRO A 27 -3.43 -2.25 -17.68
C PRO A 27 -2.07 -1.67 -18.06
N HIS A 28 -1.97 -0.35 -18.30
CA HIS A 28 -0.69 0.30 -18.59
C HIS A 28 0.16 0.56 -17.34
N TRP A 29 -0.40 0.34 -16.14
CA TRP A 29 0.36 0.39 -14.90
C TRP A 29 0.81 -1.01 -14.51
N GLU A 30 2.08 -1.11 -14.14
CA GLU A 30 2.61 -2.29 -13.49
C GLU A 30 2.27 -2.26 -12.00
N VAL A 31 1.63 -3.33 -11.51
CA VAL A 31 1.10 -3.35 -10.15
C VAL A 31 1.59 -4.57 -9.40
N ARG A 32 2.41 -4.32 -8.38
CA ARG A 32 2.69 -5.30 -7.34
C ARG A 32 1.72 -5.12 -6.17
N ILE A 33 0.94 -6.15 -5.87
CA ILE A 33 0.16 -6.23 -4.63
C ILE A 33 1.02 -6.96 -3.60
N VAL A 34 1.13 -6.38 -2.40
CA VAL A 34 1.81 -6.98 -1.24
C VAL A 34 0.80 -7.05 -0.10
N ASP A 35 0.56 -8.24 0.42
CA ASP A 35 -0.22 -8.42 1.64
C ASP A 35 0.74 -8.78 2.77
N GLU A 36 0.99 -7.84 3.69
CA GLU A 36 2.03 -8.01 4.72
C GLU A 36 1.70 -9.15 5.70
N VAL A 37 0.44 -9.56 5.74
CA VAL A 37 -0.01 -10.74 6.48
C VAL A 37 0.59 -12.03 5.88
N LEU A 38 0.86 -12.04 4.57
CA LEU A 38 1.35 -13.20 3.83
C LEU A 38 2.86 -13.12 3.58
N GLU A 39 3.33 -11.98 3.11
CA GLU A 39 4.71 -11.77 2.64
C GLU A 39 5.30 -10.50 3.26
N GLU A 40 6.63 -10.33 3.23
CA GLU A 40 7.25 -9.10 3.73
C GLU A 40 7.14 -7.95 2.71
N VAL A 41 7.02 -6.73 3.22
CA VAL A 41 7.14 -5.53 2.40
C VAL A 41 8.58 -5.42 1.89
N PRO A 42 8.80 -5.40 0.57
CA PRO A 42 10.14 -5.42 0.00
C PRO A 42 10.89 -4.11 0.33
N ALA A 43 11.95 -4.22 1.13
CA ALA A 43 12.70 -3.07 1.62
C ALA A 43 13.49 -2.32 0.52
N ASP A 44 13.98 -3.05 -0.47
CA ASP A 44 14.89 -2.56 -1.51
C ASP A 44 14.18 -2.24 -2.84
N CYS A 45 12.88 -2.51 -2.93
CA CYS A 45 12.05 -2.23 -4.10
C CYS A 45 11.65 -0.75 -4.08
N ILE A 46 12.07 0.03 -5.10
CA ILE A 46 11.71 1.45 -5.25
C ILE A 46 10.69 1.60 -6.39
N PRO A 47 9.38 1.66 -6.10
CA PRO A 47 8.34 1.90 -7.11
C PRO A 47 8.15 3.40 -7.37
N ASP A 48 7.44 3.75 -8.46
CA ASP A 48 7.05 5.15 -8.73
C ASP A 48 5.98 5.67 -7.76
N LEU A 49 5.21 4.76 -7.16
CA LEU A 49 4.08 5.10 -6.27
C LEU A 49 3.80 3.94 -5.30
N VAL A 50 3.52 4.26 -4.05
CA VAL A 50 3.04 3.31 -3.05
C VAL A 50 1.61 3.65 -2.64
N GLY A 51 0.68 2.73 -2.92
CA GLY A 51 -0.67 2.79 -2.35
C GLY A 51 -0.77 1.95 -1.07
N LEU A 52 -1.21 2.55 0.03
CA LEU A 52 -1.47 1.90 1.31
C LEU A 52 -2.97 1.77 1.58
N THR A 53 -3.39 0.62 2.06
CA THR A 53 -4.79 0.37 2.45
C THR A 53 -4.87 0.26 3.96
N SER A 54 -5.51 1.22 4.64
CA SER A 54 -5.44 1.32 6.10
C SER A 54 -6.79 1.14 6.79
N LEU A 55 -6.86 0.13 7.67
CA LEU A 55 -7.90 0.01 8.70
C LEU A 55 -7.35 0.58 10.00
N ILE A 56 -8.23 1.01 10.92
CA ILE A 56 -7.83 1.58 12.23
C ILE A 56 -6.76 0.72 12.94
N THR A 57 -6.87 -0.60 12.87
CA THR A 57 -5.94 -1.55 13.52
C THR A 57 -4.59 -1.72 12.81
N THR A 58 -4.46 -1.27 11.57
CA THR A 58 -3.24 -1.40 10.75
C THR A 58 -2.53 -0.07 10.52
N VAL A 59 -3.12 1.05 10.97
CA VAL A 59 -2.59 2.43 10.85
C VAL A 59 -1.15 2.57 11.33
N PRO A 60 -0.77 2.08 12.54
CA PRO A 60 0.59 2.31 13.02
C PRO A 60 1.62 1.71 12.07
N ARG A 61 1.35 0.50 11.57
CA ARG A 61 2.22 -0.17 10.59
C ARG A 61 2.20 0.53 9.23
N ALA A 62 1.04 1.05 8.81
CA ALA A 62 0.92 1.82 7.59
C ALA A 62 1.80 3.08 7.63
N TYR A 63 1.89 3.77 8.78
CA TYR A 63 2.76 4.93 8.96
C TYR A 63 4.25 4.58 8.92
N GLU A 64 4.66 3.43 9.47
CA GLU A 64 6.04 2.95 9.36
C GLU A 64 6.42 2.69 7.90
N ILE A 65 5.53 2.06 7.12
CA ILE A 65 5.74 1.81 5.70
C ILE A 65 5.76 3.13 4.92
N ALA A 66 4.85 4.06 5.24
CA ALA A 66 4.82 5.37 4.60
C ALA A 66 6.13 6.13 4.81
N ARG A 67 6.63 6.18 6.05
CA ARG A 67 7.93 6.79 6.37
C ARG A 67 9.06 6.16 5.57
N HIS A 68 9.15 4.82 5.56
CA HIS A 68 10.19 4.08 4.84
C HIS A 68 10.26 4.47 3.35
N TYR A 69 9.12 4.60 2.67
CA TYR A 69 9.10 4.95 1.25
C TYR A 69 9.28 6.45 0.99
N ARG A 70 8.70 7.32 1.83
CA ARG A 70 8.85 8.77 1.70
C ARG A 70 10.29 9.23 1.93
N GLU A 71 11.00 8.64 2.88
CA GLU A 71 12.43 8.90 3.11
C GLU A 71 13.30 8.54 1.88
N ARG A 72 12.80 7.69 0.99
CA ARG A 72 13.43 7.32 -0.28
C ARG A 72 12.94 8.14 -1.48
N GLY A 73 12.10 9.16 -1.25
CA GLY A 73 11.52 10.00 -2.30
C GLY A 73 10.39 9.34 -3.09
N VAL A 74 9.86 8.21 -2.62
CA VAL A 74 8.73 7.53 -3.26
C VAL A 74 7.42 8.12 -2.72
N PRO A 75 6.53 8.62 -3.58
CA PRO A 75 5.25 9.15 -3.12
C PRO A 75 4.33 8.05 -2.59
N VAL A 76 3.65 8.37 -1.50
CA VAL A 76 2.75 7.47 -0.78
C VAL A 76 1.33 8.03 -0.78
N VAL A 77 0.39 7.19 -1.20
CA VAL A 77 -1.06 7.44 -1.15
C VAL A 77 -1.66 6.50 -0.11
N MET A 78 -2.55 6.99 0.75
CA MET A 78 -3.29 6.14 1.69
C MET A 78 -4.79 6.34 1.58
N GLY A 79 -5.53 5.23 1.55
CA GLY A 79 -6.99 5.20 1.55
C GLY A 79 -7.59 4.21 2.57
N ARG A 80 -8.90 3.94 2.40
CA ARG A 80 -9.80 3.18 3.30
C ARG A 80 -10.26 3.97 4.52
N VAL A 81 -10.93 3.26 5.44
CA VAL A 81 -11.76 3.82 6.52
C VAL A 81 -11.00 4.79 7.43
N HIS A 82 -9.71 4.54 7.73
CA HIS A 82 -8.95 5.46 8.58
C HIS A 82 -8.64 6.78 7.87
N ALA A 83 -8.28 6.72 6.58
CA ALA A 83 -8.08 7.91 5.75
C ALA A 83 -9.36 8.75 5.60
N THR A 84 -10.54 8.11 5.69
CA THR A 84 -11.83 8.79 5.70
C THR A 84 -12.15 9.45 7.04
N PHE A 85 -11.91 8.78 8.18
CA PHE A 85 -12.26 9.31 9.51
C PHE A 85 -11.24 10.28 10.09
N SER A 86 -9.96 10.11 9.77
CA SER A 86 -8.86 10.92 10.30
C SER A 86 -7.95 11.48 9.18
N PRO A 87 -8.49 12.20 8.18
CA PRO A 87 -7.71 12.66 7.03
C PRO A 87 -6.56 13.60 7.42
N ASP A 88 -6.77 14.47 8.41
CA ASP A 88 -5.74 15.42 8.87
C ASP A 88 -4.58 14.73 9.59
N GLU A 89 -4.87 13.66 10.34
CA GLU A 89 -3.85 12.81 10.95
C GLU A 89 -3.03 12.11 9.86
N VAL A 90 -3.71 11.47 8.90
CA VAL A 90 -3.07 10.71 7.82
C VAL A 90 -2.19 11.61 6.94
N ALA A 91 -2.63 12.85 6.67
CA ALA A 91 -1.89 13.82 5.86
C ALA A 91 -0.51 14.20 6.44
N GLN A 92 -0.24 13.92 7.72
CA GLN A 92 1.07 14.10 8.33
C GLN A 92 2.06 13.01 7.89
N TYR A 93 1.57 11.83 7.53
CA TYR A 93 2.37 10.64 7.24
C TYR A 93 2.48 10.31 5.76
N VAL A 94 1.55 10.77 4.91
CA VAL A 94 1.50 10.46 3.48
C VAL A 94 1.43 11.70 2.60
N ASP A 95 1.74 11.54 1.31
CA ASP A 95 1.73 12.64 0.34
C ASP A 95 0.34 12.86 -0.26
N VAL A 96 -0.52 11.83 -0.28
CA VAL A 96 -1.92 11.94 -0.71
C VAL A 96 -2.85 11.12 0.18
N VAL A 97 -3.92 11.75 0.63
CA VAL A 97 -5.03 11.10 1.33
C VAL A 97 -6.15 10.84 0.32
N PHE A 98 -6.63 9.60 0.26
CA PHE A 98 -7.74 9.18 -0.61
C PHE A 98 -8.92 8.68 0.24
N PRO A 99 -9.80 9.57 0.71
CA PRO A 99 -11.00 9.20 1.44
C PRO A 99 -11.95 8.40 0.55
N SER A 100 -12.68 7.44 1.13
CA SER A 100 -13.66 6.64 0.38
C SER A 100 -14.97 7.38 0.07
N SER A 101 -15.26 8.46 0.81
CA SER A 101 -16.52 9.22 0.70
C SER A 101 -16.35 10.66 0.23
N GLU A 102 -15.11 11.16 0.13
CA GLU A 102 -14.79 12.52 -0.29
C GLU A 102 -13.66 12.51 -1.32
N GLY A 103 -13.52 13.59 -2.11
CA GLY A 103 -12.45 13.72 -3.09
C GLY A 103 -11.04 13.61 -2.48
N TRP A 104 -10.04 13.36 -3.33
CA TRP A 104 -8.64 13.21 -2.92
C TRP A 104 -8.04 14.53 -2.40
N ARG A 105 -7.10 14.44 -1.44
CA ARG A 105 -6.42 15.61 -0.84
C ARG A 105 -4.90 15.41 -0.87
N ILE A 106 -4.15 16.48 -1.18
CA ILE A 106 -2.68 16.49 -1.11
C ILE A 106 -2.22 16.67 0.35
N GLY A 107 -1.39 15.75 0.84
CA GLY A 107 -0.57 15.90 2.05
C GLY A 107 0.72 16.68 1.73
N GLY A 108 1.30 17.35 2.72
CA GLY A 108 2.33 18.38 2.49
C GLY A 108 3.65 17.91 1.83
N SER A 109 4.08 18.72 0.86
CA SER A 109 5.41 18.96 0.24
C SER A 109 5.83 18.26 -1.07
N ALA A 110 6.18 19.14 -2.03
CA ALA A 110 7.09 19.03 -3.18
C ALA A 110 6.66 18.24 -4.44
N GLY A 111 6.97 18.84 -5.60
CA GLY A 111 6.63 18.35 -6.93
C GLY A 111 7.09 16.92 -7.19
N LEU A 112 6.13 16.07 -7.51
CA LEU A 112 6.30 14.67 -7.84
C LEU A 112 6.99 14.53 -9.20
N THR A 113 8.29 14.27 -9.23
CA THR A 113 8.98 13.78 -10.42
C THR A 113 9.36 12.33 -10.19
N PRO A 114 8.67 11.35 -10.80
CA PRO A 114 8.99 9.94 -10.64
C PRO A 114 10.36 9.63 -11.24
N SER A 115 11.24 8.99 -10.47
CA SER A 115 12.47 8.37 -10.97
C SER A 115 12.16 6.95 -11.45
N LYS A 116 12.83 6.48 -12.51
CA LYS A 116 12.63 5.16 -13.12
C LYS A 116 12.48 4.02 -12.06
N PRO A 117 11.40 3.22 -12.10
CA PRO A 117 11.13 2.21 -11.07
C PRO A 117 12.16 1.08 -11.13
N GLN A 118 12.58 0.61 -9.96
CA GLN A 118 13.55 -0.48 -9.82
C GLN A 118 12.89 -1.86 -9.62
N CYS A 119 11.57 -1.92 -9.71
CA CYS A 119 10.78 -3.07 -9.29
C CYS A 119 9.72 -3.39 -10.35
N THR A 120 10.15 -4.04 -11.43
CA THR A 120 9.29 -4.49 -12.52
C THR A 120 8.94 -5.97 -12.31
N MET A 121 7.77 -6.25 -11.76
CA MET A 121 7.12 -7.56 -11.94
C MET A 121 5.69 -7.36 -12.46
N THR A 122 5.38 -8.01 -13.57
CA THR A 122 4.10 -7.87 -14.29
C THR A 122 2.99 -8.68 -13.62
N ASN A 123 1.73 -8.31 -13.90
CA ASN A 123 0.57 -9.05 -13.41
C ASN A 123 0.58 -10.54 -13.83
N ASP A 124 1.15 -10.87 -14.99
CA ASP A 124 1.22 -12.25 -15.49
C ASP A 124 2.14 -13.15 -14.66
N GLN A 125 3.20 -12.59 -14.06
CA GLN A 125 4.11 -13.31 -13.16
C GLN A 125 3.45 -13.69 -11.82
N PHE A 126 2.30 -13.09 -11.47
CA PHE A 126 1.50 -13.50 -10.31
C PHE A 126 0.66 -14.75 -10.60
N ALA A 127 0.16 -14.91 -11.82
CA ALA A 127 -0.63 -16.08 -12.22
C ALA A 127 0.23 -17.35 -12.28
N GLU A 128 1.47 -17.23 -12.74
CA GLU A 128 2.40 -18.36 -12.91
C GLU A 128 2.96 -18.93 -11.59
N ARG A 129 2.80 -18.23 -10.47
CA ARG A 129 3.26 -18.68 -9.14
C ARG A 129 2.27 -19.57 -8.38
N GLY A 130 1.23 -20.09 -9.06
CA GLY A 130 0.45 -21.24 -8.58
C GLY A 130 -0.43 -20.96 -7.37
N LEU A 131 -1.40 -20.04 -7.50
CA LEU A 131 -2.54 -19.97 -6.58
C LEU A 131 -3.83 -20.13 -7.39
N GLU A 132 -4.07 -21.37 -7.81
CA GLU A 132 -5.41 -21.82 -8.20
C GLU A 132 -6.34 -21.65 -6.99
N GLY A 133 -7.38 -20.84 -7.16
CA GLY A 133 -8.31 -20.51 -6.09
C GLY A 133 -9.50 -19.71 -6.61
N GLU A 134 -10.22 -20.34 -7.52
CA GLU A 134 -11.65 -20.14 -7.85
C GLU A 134 -12.15 -18.72 -8.17
N SER A 135 -12.33 -18.49 -9.48
CA SER A 135 -13.59 -18.09 -10.10
C SER A 135 -14.34 -16.89 -9.51
N TRP A 136 -14.16 -15.76 -10.19
CA TRP A 136 -15.16 -14.73 -10.52
C TRP A 136 -16.50 -14.79 -9.76
N LEU A 137 -16.70 -13.84 -8.84
CA LEU A 137 -17.86 -12.93 -8.73
C LEU A 137 -17.57 -11.84 -7.68
#